data_AF-A0A950IN18-F1
#
_entry.id   AF-A0A950IN18-F1
#
_cell.length_a   1.000
_cell.length_b   1.000
_cell.length_c   1.000
_cell.angle_alpha   90.00
_cell.angle_beta   90.00
_cell.angle_gamma   90.00
#
_symmetry.space_group_name_H-M   'P 1'
#
loop_
_entity.id
_entity.type
_entity.pdbx_description
1 polymer ?
#
loop_
_entity_poly.entity_id
_entity_poly.type
_entity_poly.pdbx_seq_one_letter_code
_entity_poly.pdbx_strand_id
1 'polypeptide(L)'
;MNPGSHPAMLNPSYSPYSSSEEKSRHSHIIGKLANEVSRSVDEIEPLYEDILAHLKDQASIQDYLPILVSRRVKEALSHSVPPTR
;
A
#
# COMPACT_ATOMS: atom_id res chain seq x y z
N MET A 1 17.15 -18.69 -28.17
CA MET A 1 15.88 -18.97 -27.46
C MET A 1 15.70 -17.93 -26.38
N ASN A 2 14.69 -17.05 -26.48
CA ASN A 2 14.23 -16.26 -25.35
C ASN A 2 12.85 -16.84 -24.97
N PRO A 3 12.67 -17.43 -23.78
CA PRO A 3 11.35 -17.83 -23.35
C PRO A 3 10.53 -16.56 -23.06
N GLY A 4 9.28 -16.60 -23.51
CA GLY A 4 8.39 -15.46 -23.60
C GLY A 4 7.97 -14.86 -22.25
N SER A 5 7.45 -13.65 -22.39
CA SER A 5 6.28 -13.06 -21.71
C SER A 5 5.83 -13.72 -20.41
N HIS A 6 5.63 -12.93 -19.35
CA HIS A 6 4.40 -12.93 -18.56
C HIS A 6 4.21 -11.57 -17.82
N PRO A 7 2.97 -11.10 -17.68
CA PRO A 7 2.61 -9.77 -17.18
C PRO A 7 2.91 -9.64 -15.68
N ALA A 8 2.92 -8.41 -15.16
CA ALA A 8 2.93 -8.11 -13.73
C ALA A 8 1.71 -8.74 -13.04
N MET A 9 1.78 -10.05 -12.77
CA MET A 9 0.84 -10.74 -11.91
C MET A 9 1.25 -10.40 -10.48
N LEU A 10 0.31 -9.81 -9.75
CA LEU A 10 0.31 -9.68 -8.29
C LEU A 10 0.84 -10.99 -7.69
N ASN A 11 2.07 -10.97 -7.18
CA ASN A 11 2.66 -12.13 -6.52
C ASN A 11 2.10 -12.14 -5.09
N PRO A 12 1.19 -13.06 -4.71
CA PRO A 12 0.51 -13.06 -3.41
C PRO A 12 1.41 -13.54 -2.26
N SER A 13 2.73 -13.44 -2.40
CA SER A 13 3.70 -14.00 -1.45
C SER A 13 4.86 -13.05 -1.12
N TYR A 14 4.88 -11.84 -1.68
CA TYR A 14 5.89 -10.84 -1.32
C TYR A 14 5.29 -9.88 -0.29
N SER A 15 5.54 -10.18 0.98
CA SER A 15 5.29 -9.23 2.06
C SER A 15 6.26 -8.05 1.90
N PRO A 16 5.80 -6.80 1.76
CA PRO A 16 6.70 -5.64 1.65
C PRO A 16 7.45 -5.34 2.96
N TYR A 17 7.13 -6.05 4.04
CA TYR A 17 7.72 -5.87 5.35
C TYR A 17 9.03 -6.64 5.54
N SER A 18 10.01 -6.00 6.17
CA SER A 18 11.30 -6.62 6.51
C SER A 18 11.25 -7.50 7.77
N SER A 19 10.27 -7.26 8.66
CA SER A 19 10.14 -7.95 9.96
C SER A 19 8.67 -8.03 10.41
N SER A 20 8.37 -8.98 11.31
CA SER A 20 7.03 -9.11 11.92
C SER A 20 6.61 -7.87 12.73
N GLU A 21 7.56 -7.19 13.38
CA GLU A 21 7.31 -5.94 14.09
C GLU A 21 6.94 -4.79 13.15
N GLU A 22 7.59 -4.72 11.98
CA GLU A 22 7.26 -3.76 10.94
C GLU A 22 5.85 -4.03 10.41
N LYS A 23 5.55 -5.29 10.08
CA LYS A 23 4.20 -5.70 9.68
C LYS A 23 3.15 -5.28 10.71
N SER A 24 3.38 -5.56 11.99
CA SER A 24 2.45 -5.21 13.08
C SER A 24 2.21 -3.69 13.18
N ARG A 25 3.26 -2.88 13.02
CA ARG A 25 3.16 -1.42 12.98
C ARG A 25 2.31 -0.96 11.79
N HIS A 26 2.56 -1.51 10.60
CA HIS A 26 1.80 -1.16 9.40
C HIS A 26 0.35 -1.64 9.47
N SER A 27 0.06 -2.83 9.99
CA SER A 27 -1.32 -3.32 10.18
C SER A 27 -2.15 -2.40 11.08
N HIS A 28 -1.56 -1.85 12.16
CA HIS A 28 -2.24 -0.85 13.00
C HIS A 28 -2.58 0.44 12.23
N ILE A 29 -1.67 0.87 11.37
CA ILE A 29 -1.85 2.07 10.52
C ILE A 29 -2.92 1.82 9.47
N ILE A 30 -2.89 0.65 8.81
CA ILE A 30 -3.90 0.23 7.83
C ILE A 30 -5.29 0.19 8.48
N GLY A 31 -5.40 -0.37 9.69
CA GLY A 31 -6.66 -0.38 10.44
C GLY A 31 -7.22 1.01 10.73
N LYS A 32 -6.36 1.94 11.15
CA LYS A 32 -6.75 3.35 11.34
C LYS A 32 -7.15 4.02 10.04
N LEU A 33 -6.36 3.82 8.99
CA LEU A 33 -6.60 4.40 7.67
C LEU A 33 -7.93 3.92 7.08
N ALA A 34 -8.21 2.62 7.17
CA ALA A 34 -9.46 2.01 6.75
C ALA A 34 -10.66 2.64 7.47
N ASN A 35 -10.55 2.86 8.77
CA ASN A 35 -11.57 3.59 9.54
C ASN A 35 -11.73 5.04 9.06
N GLU A 36 -10.62 5.77 8.86
CA GLU A 36 -10.65 7.16 8.38
C GLU A 36 -11.34 7.32 7.01
N VAL A 37 -11.11 6.38 6.08
CA VAL A 37 -11.67 6.44 4.73
C VAL A 37 -12.98 5.66 4.57
N SER A 38 -13.52 5.12 5.67
CA SER A 38 -14.75 4.31 5.69
C SER A 38 -14.74 3.14 4.69
N ARG A 39 -13.62 2.40 4.64
CA ARG A 39 -13.44 1.18 3.82
C ARG A 39 -12.96 0.02 4.68
N SER A 40 -13.06 -1.19 4.15
CA SER A 40 -12.58 -2.37 4.86
C SER A 40 -11.05 -2.47 4.83
N VAL A 41 -10.46 -3.08 5.86
CA VAL A 41 -9.00 -3.37 5.88
C VAL A 41 -8.59 -4.20 4.67
N ASP A 42 -9.42 -5.17 4.26
CA ASP A 42 -9.20 -6.03 3.09
C ASP A 42 -9.13 -5.24 1.77
N GLU A 43 -9.84 -4.10 1.66
CA GLU A 43 -9.75 -3.21 0.49
C GLU A 43 -8.50 -2.31 0.54
N ILE A 44 -8.08 -1.89 1.74
CA ILE A 44 -7.01 -0.90 1.93
C ILE A 44 -5.63 -1.54 1.99
N GLU A 45 -5.51 -2.70 2.61
CA GLU A 45 -4.26 -3.45 2.78
C GLU A 45 -3.52 -3.66 1.44
N PRO A 46 -4.12 -4.20 0.37
CA PRO A 46 -3.40 -4.42 -0.88
C PRO A 46 -2.92 -3.12 -1.54
N LEU A 47 -3.74 -2.06 -1.48
CA LEU A 47 -3.38 -0.74 -2.03
C LEU A 47 -2.25 -0.09 -1.22
N TYR A 48 -2.29 -0.22 0.10
CA TYR A 48 -1.25 0.27 0.99
C TYR A 48 0.07 -0.46 0.75
N GLU A 49 0.03 -1.79 0.63
CA GLU A 49 1.21 -2.62 0.41
C GLU A 49 1.88 -2.38 -0.94
N ASP A 50 1.10 -2.16 -2.00
CA ASP A 50 1.59 -1.80 -3.33
C ASP A 50 2.37 -0.47 -3.30
N ILE A 51 1.76 0.56 -2.72
CA ILE A 51 2.38 1.89 -2.59
C ILE A 51 3.61 1.82 -1.67
N LEU A 52 3.55 1.05 -0.58
CA LEU A 52 4.67 0.81 0.32
C LEU A 52 5.84 0.16 -0.43
N ALA A 53 5.60 -0.89 -1.21
CA ALA A 53 6.63 -1.56 -2.00
C ALA A 53 7.31 -0.60 -2.99
N HIS A 54 6.52 0.22 -3.68
CA HIS A 54 7.05 1.21 -4.62
C HIS A 54 7.89 2.30 -3.96
N LEU A 55 7.48 2.79 -2.79
CA LEU A 55 8.19 3.87 -2.10
C LEU A 55 9.41 3.37 -1.31
N LYS A 56 9.38 2.13 -0.82
CA LYS A 56 10.45 1.56 0.00
C LYS A 56 11.75 1.36 -0.79
N ASP A 57 11.66 1.09 -2.09
CA ASP A 57 12.82 1.01 -2.99
C ASP A 57 13.54 2.37 -3.16
N GLN A 58 12.78 3.47 -3.08
CA GLN A 58 13.29 4.82 -3.36
C GLN A 58 13.65 5.63 -2.10
N ALA A 59 13.26 5.15 -0.92
CA ALA A 59 13.37 5.94 0.31
C ALA A 59 14.65 5.65 1.10
N SER A 60 15.42 6.71 1.37
CA SER A 60 16.57 6.63 2.27
C SER A 60 16.19 6.68 3.76
N ILE A 61 14.99 7.17 4.11
CA ILE A 61 14.48 7.26 5.49
C ILE A 61 13.14 6.52 5.58
N GLN A 62 13.09 5.46 6.38
CA GLN A 62 11.92 4.57 6.47
C GLN A 62 10.88 5.02 7.50
N ASP A 63 11.25 5.81 8.51
CA ASP A 63 10.34 6.24 9.59
C ASP A 63 9.14 7.07 9.10
N TYR A 64 9.30 7.84 8.04
CA TYR A 64 8.23 8.69 7.48
C TYR A 64 7.40 7.99 6.40
N LEU A 65 7.84 6.81 5.96
CA LEU A 65 7.20 6.07 4.88
C LEU A 65 5.72 5.75 5.17
N PRO A 66 5.35 5.29 6.39
CA PRO A 66 3.96 4.97 6.68
C PRO A 66 3.00 6.17 6.55
N ILE A 67 3.49 7.38 6.85
CA ILE A 67 2.73 8.62 6.72
C ILE A 67 2.52 8.94 5.23
N LEU A 68 3.59 8.85 4.44
CA LEU A 68 3.54 9.12 3.01
C LEU A 68 2.64 8.12 2.26
N VAL A 69 2.75 6.83 2.59
CA VAL A 69 1.90 5.77 2.03
C VAL A 69 0.44 6.05 2.36
N SER A 70 0.12 6.35 3.62
CA SER A 70 -1.26 6.66 4.05
C SER A 70 -1.86 7.83 3.27
N ARG A 71 -1.07 8.88 3.02
CA ARG A 71 -1.51 10.01 2.20
C ARG A 71 -1.79 9.60 0.75
N ARG A 72 -0.89 8.83 0.13
CA ARG A 72 -1.04 8.36 -1.25
C ARG A 72 -2.26 7.45 -1.44
N VAL A 73 -2.56 6.60 -0.45
CA VAL A 73 -3.80 5.81 -0.43
C VAL A 73 -5.04 6.73 -0.44
N LYS A 74 -5.07 7.75 0.43
CA LYS A 74 -6.18 8.73 0.46
C LYS A 74 -6.33 9.47 -0.88
N GLU A 75 -5.22 9.88 -1.49
CA GLU A 75 -5.20 10.55 -2.79
C GLU A 75 -5.71 9.63 -3.92
N ALA A 76 -5.29 8.36 -3.94
CA ALA A 76 -5.75 7.37 -4.91
C ALA A 76 -7.26 7.13 -4.82
N LEU A 77 -7.78 7.00 -3.60
CA LEU A 77 -9.22 6.85 -3.36
C LEU A 77 -10.00 8.12 -3.74
N SER A 78 -9.46 9.30 -3.46
CA SER A 78 -10.12 10.57 -3.78
C SER A 78 -10.22 10.82 -5.29
N HIS A 79 -9.22 10.42 -6.08
CA HIS A 79 -9.28 10.52 -7.55
C HIS A 79 -10.19 9.48 -8.21
N SER A 80 -10.61 8.44 -7.48
CA SER A 80 -11.56 7.43 -7.98
C SER A 80 -13.03 7.81 -7.79
N VAL A 81 -13.32 8.88 -7.04
CA VAL A 81 -14.68 9.41 -6.85
C VAL A 81 -14.84 10.67 -7.71
N PRO A 82 -15.59 10.63 -8.82
CA PRO A 82 -15.94 11.86 -9.54
C PRO A 82 -16.74 12.78 -8.60
N PRO A 83 -16.53 14.10 -8.62
CA PRO A 83 -17.31 15.02 -7.80
C PRO A 83 -18.78 14.92 -8.21
N THR A 84 -19.61 14.32 -7.35
CA THR A 84 -21.07 14.39 -7.50
C THR A 84 -21.47 15.84 -7.26
N ARG A 85 -21.82 16.50 -8.35
CA ARG A 85 -22.28 17.89 -8.41
C ARG A 85 -23.70 18.03 -7.87
#